data_AF-A0A6N7PVV7-F1
#
_entry.id   AF-A0A6N7PVV7-F1
#
_cell.length_a   1.000
_cell.length_b   1.000
_cell.length_c   1.000
_cell.angle_alpha   90.00
_cell.angle_beta   90.00
_cell.angle_gamma   90.00
#
_symmetry.space_group_name_H-M   'P 1'
#
loop_
_entity.id
_entity.type
_entity.pdbx_description
1 polymer ?
#
loop_
_entity_poly.entity_id
_entity_poly.type
_entity_poly.pdbx_seq_one_letter_code
_entity_poly.pdbx_strand_id
1 'polypeptide(L)'
;MRRIWIAAGFLGAMLAAGCGGGGAGTGSAGNGGAGASGGGGAGGAGGGGAGGGGAAPLAYPDSVLCPPEPHDDERCGPAFDPEKALDPAELDAALKEGLEAFRFPGQRGACVGCHAPDGYDLAKVGYSDANIRRRALAHVDDQKAESLVKYVHALRQKYEMKTLLHPARYRPEQPGFEAFEATTPGLEVTDPKAQEERDALFMQSLTDEKKLLWATGLVDSLAKAKQAYDELHAIDLGALRLGIPFDHLSEDGFYGAPHLSVFEWYPDIPTAASPGQEDAWTALLDQYLANPTDEALWAYFDAIDTHTRCDADLSSGGDPNHYGRACEWMRLKYKSLQVVQHMMRHETVKYPDVLVDRTGTMQENLDVVIHRYPIWEAGDVLRVAPLQRPPETACFAMASWPCTLLPPEIDATIHANPTYEQARIKQSEVFQQSWFVMSWARDPALLHESHNYATFIGDYLESVLLARYDVHHAFVVAKTAVEKSAATAWRDAEGFRNGTGKIASVRTLSFKQLRNNLSRPPDNDPRRATYDRMLANFARMWIYLIEDDLKQSGEIYDRDEVLYGVRYMRTWIATLEGQEDAAINAAVLSIEALAPAAVELRSQQNRDDYPGTGLQPTGTWGEFAQPYTG
;
A
#
# COMPACT_ATOMS: atom_id res chain seq x y z
N MET A 1 37.81 -35.30 6.04
CA MET A 1 39.27 -35.42 5.86
C MET A 1 39.84 -34.05 5.50
N ARG A 2 40.80 -33.53 6.30
CA ARG A 2 41.93 -32.57 6.01
C ARG A 2 41.68 -31.37 5.06
N ARG A 3 42.15 -30.13 5.23
CA ARG A 3 43.02 -29.30 6.14
C ARG A 3 42.88 -27.84 5.60
N ILE A 4 42.62 -26.79 6.39
CA ILE A 4 43.53 -25.76 6.96
C ILE A 4 44.58 -25.11 6.01
N TRP A 5 44.53 -23.76 5.88
CA TRP A 5 45.58 -22.68 5.97
C TRP A 5 44.84 -21.33 5.74
N ILE A 6 44.66 -20.34 6.62
CA ILE A 6 45.50 -19.41 7.45
C ILE A 6 46.36 -18.38 6.69
N ALA A 7 45.81 -17.15 6.61
CA ALA A 7 46.28 -15.80 6.99
C ALA A 7 47.64 -15.20 6.55
N ALA A 8 47.56 -13.92 6.14
CA ALA A 8 48.28 -12.71 6.62
C ALA A 8 48.37 -11.70 5.44
N GLY A 9 48.21 -10.38 5.55
CA GLY A 9 48.04 -9.41 6.64
C GLY A 9 48.30 -8.01 6.04
N PHE A 10 47.87 -6.92 6.67
CA PHE A 10 48.63 -5.66 6.70
C PHE A 10 48.09 -4.72 7.77
N LEU A 11 49.01 -4.24 8.61
CA LEU A 11 48.84 -3.21 9.64
C LEU A 11 48.74 -1.82 9.03
N GLY A 12 48.00 -0.93 9.70
CA GLY A 12 48.09 0.51 9.53
C GLY A 12 47.38 1.23 10.69
N ALA A 13 48.09 1.46 11.79
CA ALA A 13 47.64 2.30 12.91
C ALA A 13 48.07 3.75 12.67
N MET A 14 47.22 4.73 13.02
CA MET A 14 47.67 6.02 13.55
C MET A 14 46.62 6.68 14.46
N LEU A 15 47.17 7.41 15.43
CA LEU A 15 46.58 7.95 16.66
C LEU A 15 45.91 9.32 16.52
N ALA A 16 44.92 9.53 17.41
CA ALA A 16 44.66 10.70 18.28
C ALA A 16 44.45 12.10 17.69
N ALA A 17 43.30 12.72 18.05
CA ALA A 17 43.20 13.86 19.00
C ALA A 17 41.81 14.55 18.91
N GLY A 18 41.28 15.05 20.02
CA GLY A 18 40.28 16.13 19.99
C GLY A 18 39.18 16.10 21.06
N CYS A 19 39.36 16.90 22.12
CA CYS A 19 38.46 17.10 23.25
C CYS A 19 37.27 18.05 22.96
N GLY A 20 36.22 17.93 23.78
CA GLY A 20 35.23 18.99 24.08
C GLY A 20 33.78 18.48 23.96
N GLY A 21 32.87 18.56 24.94
CA GLY A 21 32.83 19.30 26.18
C GLY A 21 31.46 19.97 26.34
N GLY A 22 30.61 19.42 27.21
CA GLY A 22 29.58 20.16 27.96
C GLY A 22 28.20 20.38 27.34
N GLY A 23 27.15 20.13 28.13
CA GLY A 23 25.81 20.62 27.83
C GLY A 23 24.66 19.82 28.45
N ALA A 24 24.66 19.62 29.76
CA ALA A 24 23.51 19.08 30.49
C ALA A 24 22.38 20.12 30.55
N GLY A 25 21.25 19.84 29.92
CA GLY A 25 20.00 20.59 30.04
C GLY A 25 18.94 19.74 30.72
N THR A 26 18.70 20.01 32.00
CA THR A 26 17.63 19.42 32.80
C THR A 26 16.35 20.24 32.63
N GLY A 27 15.34 19.68 31.96
CA GLY A 27 14.02 20.26 31.79
C GLY A 27 12.98 19.47 32.58
N SER A 28 12.51 20.08 33.67
CA SER A 28 11.54 19.54 34.64
C SER A 28 10.20 19.15 34.02
N ALA A 29 9.72 17.96 34.38
CA ALA A 29 8.37 17.49 34.14
C ALA A 29 7.34 18.29 34.94
N GLY A 30 6.30 18.77 34.25
CA GLY A 30 5.07 19.29 34.85
C GLY A 30 4.02 18.18 34.88
N ASN A 31 3.56 17.85 36.08
CA ASN A 31 2.58 16.81 36.39
C ASN A 31 1.19 17.44 36.54
N GLY A 32 0.16 16.80 35.99
CA GLY A 32 -1.26 17.14 36.19
C GLY A 32 -2.07 16.62 35.01
N GLY A 33 -3.15 15.87 35.14
CA GLY A 33 -3.94 15.47 36.30
C GLY A 33 -5.28 14.99 35.75
N ALA A 34 -5.60 13.73 36.06
CA ALA A 34 -6.88 13.02 36.01
C ALA A 34 -8.12 13.67 35.35
N GLY A 35 -8.79 12.86 34.52
CA GLY A 35 -10.23 12.62 34.67
C GLY A 35 -11.07 12.85 33.41
N ALA A 36 -11.54 11.76 32.80
CA ALA A 36 -12.95 11.58 32.41
C ALA A 36 -13.11 10.22 31.70
N SER A 37 -13.75 9.29 32.40
CA SER A 37 -14.41 8.13 31.83
C SER A 37 -15.61 8.59 30.99
N GLY A 38 -15.54 8.40 29.68
CA GLY A 38 -16.66 8.59 28.76
C GLY A 38 -16.72 7.41 27.82
N GLY A 39 -17.74 6.56 27.97
CA GLY A 39 -18.04 5.51 27.02
C GLY A 39 -18.40 6.11 25.67
N GLY A 40 -17.74 5.62 24.62
CA GLY A 40 -18.05 5.94 23.23
C GLY A 40 -17.98 4.66 22.43
N GLY A 41 -19.12 4.18 21.92
CA GLY A 41 -19.15 3.10 20.96
C GLY A 41 -18.41 3.52 19.70
N ALA A 42 -17.42 2.73 19.30
CA ALA A 42 -16.76 2.87 18.01
C ALA A 42 -17.77 2.53 16.91
N GLY A 43 -17.97 3.52 16.03
CA GLY A 43 -18.94 3.51 14.96
C GLY A 43 -18.61 2.47 13.89
N GLY A 44 -19.66 1.83 13.41
CA GLY A 44 -19.60 0.88 12.32
C GLY A 44 -19.23 1.52 10.99
N ALA A 45 -18.72 0.64 10.13
CA ALA A 45 -18.57 0.83 8.70
C ALA A 45 -19.84 1.36 8.03
N GLY A 46 -19.63 2.19 7.00
CA GLY A 46 -20.44 2.23 5.79
C GLY A 46 -21.84 2.82 5.91
N GLY A 47 -22.03 4.02 5.36
CA GLY A 47 -23.35 4.45 4.88
C GLY A 47 -23.62 5.94 4.97
N GLY A 48 -23.63 6.59 3.81
CA GLY A 48 -24.62 7.62 3.48
C GLY A 48 -24.54 8.96 4.20
N GLY A 49 -23.94 9.95 3.52
CA GLY A 49 -24.00 11.34 3.95
C GLY A 49 -23.55 12.30 2.86
N ALA A 50 -24.29 12.38 1.75
CA ALA A 50 -24.22 13.51 0.83
C ALA A 50 -24.76 14.76 1.55
N GLY A 51 -23.85 15.48 2.20
CA GLY A 51 -24.10 16.80 2.74
C GLY A 51 -22.86 17.64 2.48
N GLY A 52 -22.95 18.53 1.49
CA GLY A 52 -21.90 19.48 1.10
C GLY A 52 -21.63 20.53 2.19
N GLY A 53 -21.13 20.08 3.34
CA GLY A 53 -20.29 20.90 4.20
C GLY A 53 -18.90 20.83 3.59
N GLY A 54 -18.42 21.93 3.03
CA GLY A 54 -17.08 22.01 2.45
C GLY A 54 -16.07 21.49 3.46
N ALA A 55 -15.54 20.29 3.22
CA ALA A 55 -14.41 19.79 3.97
C ALA A 55 -13.29 20.82 3.83
N ALA A 56 -12.56 21.04 4.92
CA ALA A 56 -11.36 21.88 4.83
C ALA A 56 -10.47 21.31 3.71
N PRO A 57 -9.88 22.16 2.85
CA PRO A 57 -8.98 21.73 1.80
C PRO A 57 -7.92 20.79 2.36
N LEU A 58 -7.55 19.75 1.59
CA LEU A 58 -6.50 18.84 2.00
C LEU A 58 -5.20 19.60 2.23
N ALA A 59 -4.66 19.49 3.45
CA ALA A 59 -3.41 20.13 3.83
C ALA A 59 -2.23 19.17 3.55
N TYR A 60 -1.44 19.52 2.54
CA TYR A 60 -0.17 18.85 2.26
C TYR A 60 0.95 19.46 3.12
N PRO A 61 1.90 18.66 3.65
CA PRO A 61 3.05 19.19 4.37
C PRO A 61 3.99 19.95 3.42
N ASP A 62 4.65 20.99 3.93
CA ASP A 62 5.57 21.84 3.15
C ASP A 62 6.66 21.04 2.43
N SER A 63 7.07 19.90 2.98
CA SER A 63 8.08 19.01 2.42
C SER A 63 7.70 18.43 1.05
N VAL A 64 6.41 18.26 0.75
CA VAL A 64 5.93 17.74 -0.53
C VAL A 64 5.41 18.83 -1.47
N LEU A 65 5.53 20.10 -1.08
CA LEU A 65 5.14 21.25 -1.89
C LEU A 65 6.32 21.80 -2.68
N CYS A 66 6.04 22.39 -3.84
CA CYS A 66 7.01 23.26 -4.49
C CYS A 66 7.28 24.49 -3.61
N PRO A 67 8.53 24.96 -3.51
CA PRO A 67 8.85 26.18 -2.79
C PRO A 67 8.06 27.39 -3.34
N PRO A 68 7.76 28.41 -2.53
CA PRO A 68 7.17 29.64 -3.04
C PRO A 68 8.14 30.38 -3.97
N GLU A 69 7.59 31.04 -4.99
CA GLU A 69 8.36 31.83 -5.95
C GLU A 69 8.91 33.14 -5.33
N PRO A 70 10.12 33.60 -5.72
CA PRO A 70 11.08 32.95 -6.61
C PRO A 70 11.84 31.80 -5.92
N HIS A 71 12.08 30.70 -6.63
CA HIS A 71 12.93 29.60 -6.16
C HIS A 71 13.93 29.11 -7.22
N ASP A 72 14.91 28.31 -6.80
CA ASP A 72 15.97 27.74 -7.65
C ASP A 72 15.79 26.24 -7.97
N ASP A 73 14.71 25.61 -7.46
CA ASP A 73 14.38 24.23 -7.81
C ASP A 73 13.88 24.10 -9.27
N GLU A 74 14.75 23.63 -10.15
CA GLU A 74 14.49 23.46 -11.58
C GLU A 74 13.38 22.45 -11.93
N ARG A 75 12.95 21.64 -10.94
CA ARG A 75 11.86 20.66 -11.12
C ARG A 75 10.51 21.33 -11.00
N CYS A 76 10.43 22.38 -10.18
CA CYS A 76 9.21 23.11 -9.89
C CYS A 76 8.95 24.21 -10.93
N GLY A 77 7.72 24.26 -11.44
CA GLY A 77 7.21 25.31 -12.31
C GLY A 77 6.35 26.32 -11.54
N PRO A 78 6.00 27.45 -12.16
CA PRO A 78 5.28 28.51 -11.47
C PRO A 78 3.83 28.12 -11.18
N ALA A 79 3.38 28.43 -9.97
CA ALA A 79 1.97 28.37 -9.58
C ALA A 79 1.13 29.44 -10.30
N PHE A 80 -0.19 29.36 -10.18
CA PHE A 80 -1.06 30.40 -10.72
C PHE A 80 -0.82 31.75 -10.01
N ASP A 81 -0.49 32.76 -10.81
CA ASP A 81 -0.31 34.16 -10.41
C ASP A 81 -1.50 34.99 -10.92
N PRO A 82 -2.42 35.46 -10.05
CA PRO A 82 -3.55 36.29 -10.44
C PRO A 82 -3.16 37.60 -11.13
N GLU A 83 -1.95 38.13 -10.89
CA GLU A 83 -1.47 39.36 -11.53
C GLU A 83 -1.08 39.14 -13.00
N LYS A 84 -0.89 37.88 -13.41
CA LYS A 84 -0.55 37.45 -14.78
C LYS A 84 -1.62 36.56 -15.39
N ALA A 85 -2.85 36.62 -14.86
CA ALA A 85 -3.96 35.82 -15.38
C ALA A 85 -4.22 36.16 -16.85
N LEU A 86 -4.38 35.11 -17.67
CA LEU A 86 -4.90 35.22 -19.02
C LEU A 86 -6.31 35.81 -18.98
N ASP A 87 -6.66 36.61 -19.98
CA ASP A 87 -8.06 37.05 -20.10
C ASP A 87 -8.98 35.84 -20.40
N PRO A 88 -10.31 35.97 -20.20
CA PRO A 88 -11.21 34.84 -20.39
C PRO A 88 -11.19 34.19 -21.78
N ALA A 89 -10.93 34.97 -22.84
CA ALA A 89 -10.89 34.44 -24.21
C ALA A 89 -9.55 33.74 -24.49
N GLU A 90 -8.45 34.29 -23.99
CA GLU A 90 -7.13 33.66 -24.07
C GLU A 90 -7.06 32.37 -23.25
N LEU A 91 -7.69 32.36 -22.07
CA LEU A 91 -7.81 31.19 -21.20
C LEU A 91 -8.59 30.07 -21.91
N ASP A 92 -9.77 30.38 -22.45
CA ASP A 92 -10.60 29.40 -23.18
C ASP A 92 -9.87 28.84 -24.42
N ALA A 93 -9.20 29.72 -25.19
CA ALA A 93 -8.40 29.30 -26.33
C ALA A 93 -7.25 28.36 -25.92
N ALA A 94 -6.52 28.70 -24.84
CA ALA A 94 -5.44 27.87 -24.32
C ALA A 94 -5.93 26.50 -23.81
N LEU A 95 -7.07 26.47 -23.12
CA LEU A 95 -7.70 25.24 -22.65
C LEU A 95 -8.12 24.34 -23.81
N LYS A 96 -8.73 24.92 -24.85
CA LYS A 96 -9.20 24.18 -26.01
C LYS A 96 -8.06 23.63 -26.87
N GLU A 97 -7.11 24.50 -27.25
CA GLU A 97 -5.95 24.12 -28.06
C GLU A 97 -5.08 23.09 -27.32
N GLY A 98 -4.90 23.31 -26.02
CA GLY A 98 -4.18 22.41 -25.14
C GLY A 98 -4.80 21.03 -25.03
N LEU A 99 -6.12 20.94 -24.82
CA LEU A 99 -6.83 19.66 -24.75
C LEU A 99 -6.77 18.91 -26.09
N GLU A 100 -6.83 19.62 -27.22
CA GLU A 100 -6.64 19.03 -28.55
C GLU A 100 -5.22 18.44 -28.70
N ALA A 101 -4.19 19.19 -28.29
CA ALA A 101 -2.80 18.71 -28.28
C ALA A 101 -2.61 17.53 -27.32
N PHE A 102 -3.28 17.53 -26.16
CA PHE A 102 -3.19 16.49 -25.14
C PHE A 102 -3.84 15.17 -25.56
N ARG A 103 -4.89 15.24 -26.38
CA ARG A 103 -5.57 14.07 -26.97
C ARG A 103 -4.99 13.65 -28.32
N PHE A 104 -4.02 14.39 -28.85
CA PHE A 104 -3.41 14.09 -30.13
C PHE A 104 -2.68 12.74 -30.08
N PRO A 105 -2.94 11.80 -31.01
CA PRO A 105 -2.24 10.52 -31.09
C PRO A 105 -0.82 10.74 -31.63
N GLY A 106 0.09 11.07 -30.73
CA GLY A 106 1.50 11.30 -31.03
C GLY A 106 2.30 10.03 -31.34
N GLN A 107 3.62 10.16 -31.43
CA GLN A 107 4.54 9.03 -31.74
C GLN A 107 4.51 7.89 -30.72
N ARG A 108 4.08 8.19 -29.50
CA ARG A 108 4.04 7.27 -28.35
C ARG A 108 2.66 7.29 -27.70
N GLY A 109 1.62 7.36 -28.53
CA GLY A 109 0.23 7.54 -28.11
C GLY A 109 -0.07 8.96 -27.60
N ALA A 110 -1.34 9.18 -27.22
CA ALA A 110 -1.83 10.45 -26.68
C ALA A 110 -1.54 10.56 -25.18
N CYS A 111 -1.29 11.79 -24.70
CA CYS A 111 -1.02 12.06 -23.28
C CYS A 111 -2.17 11.57 -22.37
N VAL A 112 -3.42 11.71 -22.84
CA VAL A 112 -4.62 11.23 -22.15
C VAL A 112 -4.62 9.73 -21.84
N GLY A 113 -3.82 8.94 -22.56
CA GLY A 113 -3.68 7.50 -22.33
C GLY A 113 -2.79 7.13 -21.15
N CYS A 114 -2.03 8.09 -20.60
CA CYS A 114 -1.16 7.89 -19.43
C CYS A 114 -1.50 8.82 -18.25
N HIS A 115 -2.33 9.84 -18.47
CA HIS A 115 -2.58 10.91 -17.51
C HIS A 115 -4.07 11.03 -17.16
N ALA A 116 -4.42 12.03 -16.33
CA ALA A 116 -5.82 12.43 -16.14
C ALA A 116 -6.47 12.82 -17.49
N PRO A 117 -7.81 12.76 -17.64
CA PRO A 117 -8.49 13.01 -18.92
C PRO A 117 -8.23 14.40 -19.54
N ASP A 118 -7.82 15.37 -18.73
CA ASP A 118 -7.50 16.75 -19.08
C ASP A 118 -6.09 17.18 -18.63
N GLY A 119 -5.23 16.29 -18.13
CA GLY A 119 -3.90 16.67 -17.64
C GLY A 119 -3.90 17.46 -16.31
N TYR A 120 -4.97 17.38 -15.52
CA TYR A 120 -5.06 18.02 -14.19
C TYR A 120 -3.86 17.67 -13.28
N ASP A 121 -3.37 16.45 -13.38
CA ASP A 121 -2.21 15.92 -12.69
C ASP A 121 -0.92 16.68 -12.99
N LEU A 122 -0.69 17.01 -14.25
CA LEU A 122 0.44 17.83 -14.70
C LEU A 122 0.34 19.28 -14.23
N ALA A 123 -0.89 19.77 -14.01
CA ALA A 123 -1.13 21.11 -13.48
C ALA A 123 -0.89 21.18 -11.98
N LYS A 124 -1.41 20.21 -11.22
CA LYS A 124 -1.35 20.19 -9.75
C LYS A 124 0.03 19.76 -9.24
N VAL A 125 0.67 18.79 -9.89
CA VAL A 125 2.07 18.46 -9.64
C VAL A 125 2.92 19.40 -10.47
N GLY A 126 3.65 20.29 -9.79
CA GLY A 126 4.23 21.48 -10.37
C GLY A 126 5.45 21.24 -11.24
N TYR A 127 5.35 20.40 -12.26
CA TYR A 127 6.42 20.22 -13.23
C TYR A 127 6.78 21.57 -13.88
N SER A 128 8.08 21.83 -14.02
CA SER A 128 8.60 23.00 -14.72
C SER A 128 8.27 22.96 -16.22
N ASP A 129 8.16 24.14 -16.83
CA ASP A 129 7.87 24.29 -18.26
C ASP A 129 8.90 23.54 -19.11
N ALA A 130 10.17 23.57 -18.71
CA ALA A 130 11.25 22.84 -19.37
C ALA A 130 11.02 21.33 -19.32
N ASN A 131 10.55 20.78 -18.20
CA ASN A 131 10.23 19.36 -18.07
C ASN A 131 9.02 18.95 -18.89
N ILE A 132 7.93 19.72 -18.81
CA ILE A 132 6.71 19.48 -19.59
C ILE A 132 7.06 19.45 -21.08
N ARG A 133 7.76 20.49 -21.56
CA ARG A 133 8.21 20.59 -22.95
C ARG A 133 9.11 19.42 -23.35
N ARG A 134 10.15 19.12 -22.56
CA ARG A 134 11.12 18.06 -22.87
C ARG A 134 10.44 16.70 -23.01
N ARG A 135 9.52 16.36 -22.09
CA ARG A 135 8.78 15.10 -22.14
C ARG A 135 7.78 15.08 -23.28
N ALA A 136 7.04 16.17 -23.51
CA ALA A 136 6.08 16.28 -24.60
C ALA A 136 6.72 16.06 -25.99
N LEU A 137 7.95 16.52 -26.20
CA LEU A 137 8.66 16.36 -27.48
C LEU A 137 8.97 14.91 -27.89
N ALA A 138 8.87 13.97 -26.95
CA ALA A 138 8.95 12.53 -27.29
C ALA A 138 7.64 12.01 -27.93
N HIS A 139 6.56 12.81 -27.89
CA HIS A 139 5.22 12.44 -28.36
C HIS A 139 4.74 13.34 -29.50
N VAL A 140 4.97 14.64 -29.40
CA VAL A 140 4.41 15.66 -30.31
C VAL A 140 5.48 16.60 -30.86
N ASP A 141 5.14 17.38 -31.88
CA ASP A 141 6.01 18.43 -32.44
C ASP A 141 6.21 19.62 -31.49
N ASP A 142 7.19 20.47 -31.82
CA ASP A 142 7.51 21.66 -31.02
C ASP A 142 6.30 22.55 -30.76
N GLN A 143 5.44 22.76 -31.77
CA GLN A 143 4.27 23.64 -31.62
C GLN A 143 3.30 23.08 -30.58
N LYS A 144 2.93 21.81 -30.68
CA LYS A 144 2.05 21.15 -29.71
C LYS A 144 2.68 21.07 -28.33
N ALA A 145 4.00 20.87 -28.23
CA ALA A 145 4.69 20.88 -26.96
C ALA A 145 4.56 22.25 -26.25
N GLU A 146 4.69 23.36 -26.97
CA GLU A 146 4.42 24.70 -26.42
C GLU A 146 2.95 24.89 -26.04
N SER A 147 2.01 24.41 -26.87
CA SER A 147 0.58 24.45 -26.55
C SER A 147 0.28 23.69 -25.25
N LEU A 148 0.95 22.57 -24.99
CA LEU A 148 0.84 21.80 -23.74
C LEU A 148 1.41 22.55 -22.53
N VAL A 149 2.53 23.26 -22.66
CA VAL A 149 3.04 24.12 -21.57
C VAL A 149 2.03 25.21 -21.24
N LYS A 150 1.52 25.92 -22.27
CA LYS A 150 0.48 26.94 -22.09
C LYS A 150 -0.79 26.37 -21.46
N TYR A 151 -1.17 25.16 -21.87
CA TYR A 151 -2.32 24.45 -21.35
C TYR A 151 -2.22 24.16 -19.84
N VAL A 152 -1.05 23.72 -19.38
CA VAL A 152 -0.80 23.47 -17.96
C VAL A 152 -0.97 24.76 -17.14
N HIS A 153 -0.46 25.89 -17.61
CA HIS A 153 -0.69 27.20 -16.96
C HIS A 153 -2.17 27.60 -16.97
N ALA A 154 -2.87 27.36 -18.08
CA ALA A 154 -4.30 27.62 -18.19
C ALA A 154 -5.12 26.76 -17.21
N LEU A 155 -4.75 25.49 -16.99
CA LEU A 155 -5.36 24.63 -15.97
C LEU A 155 -5.09 25.17 -14.56
N ARG A 156 -3.85 25.57 -14.26
CA ARG A 156 -3.51 26.18 -12.95
C ARG A 156 -4.37 27.42 -12.69
N GLN A 157 -4.60 28.26 -13.70
CA GLN A 157 -5.52 29.40 -13.61
C GLN A 157 -6.98 28.97 -13.43
N LYS A 158 -7.48 28.04 -14.25
CA LYS A 158 -8.87 27.54 -14.21
C LYS A 158 -9.27 27.02 -12.83
N TYR A 159 -8.34 26.35 -12.15
CA TYR A 159 -8.57 25.74 -10.83
C TYR A 159 -7.92 26.53 -9.67
N GLU A 160 -7.48 27.77 -9.92
CA GLU A 160 -6.85 28.66 -8.92
C GLU A 160 -5.69 28.01 -8.12
N MET A 161 -4.85 27.22 -8.79
CA MET A 161 -3.76 26.45 -8.17
C MET A 161 -2.59 27.35 -7.75
N LYS A 162 -2.67 27.94 -6.56
CA LYS A 162 -1.61 28.80 -5.97
C LYS A 162 -0.51 28.03 -5.25
N THR A 163 -0.73 26.75 -5.01
CA THR A 163 0.22 25.85 -4.35
C THR A 163 0.28 24.55 -5.15
N LEU A 164 1.49 24.13 -5.49
CA LEU A 164 1.74 22.97 -6.33
C LEU A 164 2.49 21.88 -5.55
N LEU A 165 2.23 20.63 -5.91
CA LEU A 165 2.92 19.47 -5.35
C LEU A 165 4.29 19.31 -6.02
N HIS A 166 5.30 18.91 -5.27
CA HIS A 166 6.66 18.77 -5.77
C HIS A 166 6.81 17.49 -6.62
N PRO A 167 7.25 17.60 -7.88
CA PRO A 167 7.36 16.45 -8.80
C PRO A 167 8.15 15.24 -8.29
N ALA A 168 9.29 15.48 -7.64
CA ALA A 168 10.16 14.41 -7.15
C ALA A 168 9.95 14.02 -5.67
N ARG A 169 8.84 14.43 -5.05
CA ARG A 169 8.54 14.12 -3.63
C ARG A 169 7.12 13.64 -3.41
N TYR A 170 6.18 14.08 -4.24
CA TYR A 170 4.79 13.66 -4.13
C TYR A 170 4.63 12.17 -4.47
N ARG A 171 4.12 11.43 -3.49
CA ARG A 171 3.79 10.00 -3.58
C ARG A 171 2.29 9.87 -3.34
N PRO A 172 1.48 9.60 -4.37
CA PRO A 172 0.06 9.44 -4.16
C PRO A 172 -0.24 8.32 -3.16
N GLU A 173 -1.29 8.51 -2.36
CA GLU A 173 -1.72 7.59 -1.29
C GLU A 173 -0.73 7.36 -0.14
N GLN A 174 0.46 7.97 -0.16
CA GLN A 174 1.41 7.84 0.96
C GLN A 174 0.74 8.34 2.25
N PRO A 175 0.62 7.49 3.29
CA PRO A 175 0.05 7.92 4.56
C PRO A 175 0.78 9.11 5.15
N GLY A 176 0.02 10.12 5.59
CA GLY A 176 0.58 11.40 6.07
C GLY A 176 1.40 12.17 5.01
N PHE A 177 1.32 11.78 3.73
CA PHE A 177 2.08 12.31 2.59
C PHE A 177 3.60 12.13 2.62
N GLU A 178 4.14 11.48 3.65
CA GLU A 178 5.58 11.28 3.82
C GLU A 178 5.87 9.85 4.27
N ALA A 179 6.92 9.25 3.74
CA ALA A 179 7.51 8.05 4.33
C ALA A 179 8.55 8.45 5.39
N PHE A 180 8.91 7.57 6.31
CA PHE A 180 10.16 7.77 7.07
C PHE A 180 11.33 7.78 6.10
N GLU A 181 12.23 8.75 6.25
CA GLU A 181 13.45 8.82 5.45
C GLU A 181 14.53 7.92 6.04
N ALA A 182 15.38 7.35 5.19
CA ALA A 182 16.57 6.67 5.69
C ALA A 182 17.51 7.69 6.35
N THR A 183 18.11 7.33 7.48
CA THR A 183 19.04 8.19 8.21
C THR A 183 20.41 8.28 7.55
N THR A 184 20.82 7.24 6.82
CA THR A 184 22.04 7.23 6.02
C THR A 184 21.78 7.91 4.67
N PRO A 185 22.48 9.02 4.36
CA PRO A 185 22.31 9.71 3.09
C PRO A 185 22.77 8.89 1.89
N GLY A 186 22.07 9.03 0.76
CA GLY A 186 22.46 8.48 -0.53
C GLY A 186 22.21 6.97 -0.70
N LEU A 187 21.50 6.34 0.24
CA LEU A 187 21.02 4.98 0.02
C LEU A 187 19.79 4.99 -0.89
N GLU A 188 19.77 4.07 -1.84
CA GLU A 188 18.61 3.82 -2.68
C GLU A 188 17.42 3.32 -1.84
N VAL A 189 16.19 3.52 -2.34
CA VAL A 189 14.98 2.99 -1.70
C VAL A 189 15.03 1.46 -1.53
N THR A 190 15.68 0.80 -2.48
CA THR A 190 15.87 -0.66 -2.55
C THR A 190 17.07 -1.16 -1.74
N ASP A 191 17.83 -0.28 -1.08
CA ASP A 191 18.97 -0.68 -0.27
C ASP A 191 18.49 -1.33 1.04
N PRO A 192 18.98 -2.54 1.38
CA PRO A 192 18.56 -3.22 2.60
C PRO A 192 18.76 -2.39 3.87
N LYS A 193 19.86 -1.64 3.96
CA LYS A 193 20.13 -0.79 5.14
C LYS A 193 19.13 0.36 5.22
N ALA A 194 18.73 0.93 4.09
CA ALA A 194 17.71 1.99 4.06
C ALA A 194 16.35 1.46 4.54
N GLN A 195 15.97 0.26 4.13
CA GLN A 195 14.74 -0.40 4.59
C GLN A 195 14.77 -0.67 6.10
N GLU A 196 15.87 -1.23 6.61
CA GLU A 196 16.06 -1.50 8.04
C GLU A 196 16.02 -0.23 8.90
N GLU A 197 16.61 0.87 8.43
CA GLU A 197 16.55 2.18 9.11
C GLU A 197 15.13 2.74 9.17
N ARG A 198 14.37 2.67 8.06
CA ARG A 198 12.98 3.14 8.02
C ARG A 198 12.06 2.27 8.89
N ASP A 199 12.30 0.97 8.96
CA ASP A 199 11.59 0.05 9.85
C ASP A 199 11.90 0.35 11.33
N ALA A 200 13.14 0.71 11.65
CA ALA A 200 13.52 1.15 13.00
C ALA A 200 12.87 2.49 13.40
N LEU A 201 12.74 3.44 12.47
CA LEU A 201 12.03 4.70 12.72
C LEU A 201 10.52 4.48 12.92
N PHE A 202 9.91 3.59 12.13
CA PHE A 202 8.53 3.19 12.34
C PHE A 202 8.32 2.56 13.73
N MET A 203 9.22 1.66 14.15
CA MET A 203 9.22 1.11 15.50
C MET A 203 9.23 2.21 16.58
N GLN A 204 10.13 3.19 16.44
CA GLN A 204 10.23 4.31 17.38
C GLN A 204 8.94 5.14 17.41
N SER A 205 8.29 5.37 16.27
CA SER A 205 6.99 6.05 16.25
C SER A 205 5.92 5.27 17.02
N LEU A 206 5.86 3.94 16.84
CA LEU A 206 4.92 3.10 17.58
C LEU A 206 5.19 3.11 19.09
N THR A 207 6.46 3.10 19.51
CA THR A 207 6.84 3.01 20.94
C THR A 207 6.86 4.35 21.66
N ASP A 208 7.36 5.41 21.02
CA ASP A 208 7.72 6.65 21.69
C ASP A 208 6.66 7.74 21.46
N GLU A 209 6.12 7.81 20.24
CA GLU A 209 5.10 8.80 19.85
C GLU A 209 3.69 8.29 20.17
N LYS A 210 3.33 7.12 19.62
CA LYS A 210 2.00 6.52 19.81
C LYS A 210 1.87 5.77 21.14
N LYS A 211 2.99 5.25 21.67
CA LYS A 211 3.07 4.51 22.95
C LYS A 211 2.06 3.37 23.04
N LEU A 212 1.89 2.64 21.93
CA LEU A 212 0.95 1.52 21.88
C LEU A 212 1.34 0.48 22.95
N LEU A 213 0.38 0.07 23.77
CA LEU A 213 0.57 -0.92 24.82
C LEU A 213 1.12 -2.23 24.24
N TRP A 214 0.62 -2.60 23.06
CA TRP A 214 1.07 -3.75 22.30
C TRP A 214 2.57 -3.72 21.96
N ALA A 215 3.16 -2.54 21.76
CA ALA A 215 4.59 -2.38 21.44
C ALA A 215 5.47 -2.08 22.66
N THR A 216 4.93 -1.42 23.70
CA THR A 216 5.73 -0.85 24.81
C THR A 216 5.61 -1.62 26.12
N GLY A 217 4.45 -2.23 26.40
CA GLY A 217 4.13 -2.82 27.70
C GLY A 217 3.95 -4.33 27.63
N LEU A 218 3.43 -4.92 28.71
CA LEU A 218 3.03 -6.33 28.76
C LEU A 218 1.50 -6.44 28.81
N VAL A 219 0.92 -7.21 27.89
CA VAL A 219 -0.50 -7.57 27.89
C VAL A 219 -0.72 -8.78 28.81
N ASP A 220 -0.87 -8.54 30.11
CA ASP A 220 -0.99 -9.58 31.16
C ASP A 220 -2.42 -9.80 31.68
N SER A 221 -3.42 -9.20 31.05
CA SER A 221 -4.82 -9.29 31.47
C SER A 221 -5.78 -9.01 30.33
N LEU A 222 -7.04 -9.44 30.48
CA LEU A 222 -8.12 -9.14 29.54
C LEU A 222 -8.34 -7.63 29.35
N ALA A 223 -8.23 -6.84 30.42
CA ALA A 223 -8.40 -5.38 30.33
C ALA A 223 -7.32 -4.76 29.42
N LYS A 224 -6.06 -5.20 29.57
CA LYS A 224 -4.96 -4.77 28.70
C LYS A 224 -5.08 -5.33 27.28
N ALA A 225 -5.63 -6.53 27.11
CA ALA A 225 -5.91 -7.08 25.79
C ALA A 225 -6.94 -6.23 25.03
N LYS A 226 -8.03 -5.83 25.70
CA LYS A 226 -9.03 -4.90 25.15
C LYS A 226 -8.41 -3.54 24.83
N GLN A 227 -7.59 -3.00 25.73
CA GLN A 227 -6.88 -1.75 25.48
C GLN A 227 -5.98 -1.84 24.23
N ALA A 228 -5.16 -2.89 24.12
CA ALA A 228 -4.28 -3.07 22.96
C ALA A 228 -5.07 -3.23 21.65
N TYR A 229 -6.21 -3.93 21.70
CA TYR A 229 -7.14 -4.06 20.58
C TYR A 229 -7.70 -2.70 20.15
N ASP A 230 -8.24 -1.94 21.10
CA ASP A 230 -8.84 -0.63 20.86
C ASP A 230 -7.81 0.36 20.32
N GLU A 231 -6.59 0.35 20.88
CA GLU A 231 -5.47 1.18 20.40
C GLU A 231 -5.11 0.86 18.94
N LEU A 232 -4.98 -0.43 18.58
CA LEU A 232 -4.70 -0.84 17.20
C LEU A 232 -5.86 -0.49 16.25
N HIS A 233 -7.10 -0.69 16.68
CA HIS A 233 -8.28 -0.40 15.87
C HIS A 233 -8.40 1.11 15.59
N ALA A 234 -8.12 1.94 16.60
CA ALA A 234 -8.21 3.39 16.51
C ALA A 234 -7.13 4.04 15.61
N ILE A 235 -6.12 3.29 15.16
CA ILE A 235 -5.11 3.80 14.23
C ILE A 235 -5.75 4.11 12.88
N ASP A 236 -5.71 5.39 12.51
CA ASP A 236 -5.96 5.86 11.15
C ASP A 236 -4.73 5.57 10.27
N LEU A 237 -4.89 4.61 9.35
CA LEU A 237 -3.84 4.21 8.42
C LEU A 237 -3.57 5.25 7.34
N GLY A 238 -4.49 6.18 7.06
CA GLY A 238 -4.27 7.29 6.13
C GLY A 238 -3.35 8.37 6.70
N ALA A 239 -3.26 8.46 8.03
CA ALA A 239 -2.42 9.43 8.74
C ALA A 239 -1.16 8.81 9.38
N LEU A 240 -1.08 7.49 9.46
CA LEU A 240 0.06 6.80 10.08
C LEU A 240 1.28 6.82 9.13
N ARG A 241 2.29 7.63 9.44
CA ARG A 241 3.56 7.61 8.71
C ARG A 241 4.16 6.20 8.70
N LEU A 242 4.49 5.69 7.51
CA LEU A 242 5.10 4.37 7.30
C LEU A 242 6.55 4.50 6.85
N GLY A 243 7.36 3.47 7.09
CA GLY A 243 8.72 3.34 6.56
C GLY A 243 8.80 2.75 5.15
N ILE A 244 7.67 2.35 4.58
CA ILE A 244 7.55 1.85 3.21
C ILE A 244 7.17 3.05 2.33
N PRO A 245 8.09 3.57 1.49
CA PRO A 245 7.76 4.62 0.55
C PRO A 245 6.94 4.05 -0.62
N PHE A 246 5.82 4.70 -0.92
CA PHE A 246 5.02 4.41 -2.11
C PHE A 246 5.63 5.03 -3.35
N ASP A 247 5.25 4.59 -4.54
CA ASP A 247 5.73 5.17 -5.81
C ASP A 247 5.56 6.70 -5.85
N HIS A 248 6.55 7.37 -6.43
CA HIS A 248 6.34 8.75 -6.89
C HIS A 248 5.27 8.76 -7.99
N LEU A 249 4.56 9.88 -8.12
CA LEU A 249 3.64 10.04 -9.25
C LEU A 249 4.38 9.87 -10.58
N SER A 250 5.60 10.44 -10.67
CA SER A 250 6.49 10.19 -11.79
C SER A 250 7.98 10.18 -11.40
N GLU A 251 8.74 9.35 -12.09
CA GLU A 251 10.19 9.32 -12.14
C GLU A 251 10.72 9.95 -13.45
N ASP A 252 11.94 10.48 -13.39
CA ASP A 252 12.53 11.18 -14.52
C ASP A 252 14.05 11.06 -14.52
N GLY A 253 14.55 10.13 -15.33
CA GLY A 253 15.97 9.83 -15.46
C GLY A 253 16.85 11.01 -15.91
N PHE A 254 16.26 12.10 -16.40
CA PHE A 254 16.99 13.36 -16.64
C PHE A 254 17.70 13.86 -15.36
N TYR A 255 17.12 13.59 -14.19
CA TYR A 255 17.65 13.99 -12.89
C TYR A 255 18.63 12.99 -12.27
N GLY A 256 19.03 11.95 -13.02
CA GLY A 256 20.07 11.01 -12.63
C GLY A 256 19.60 9.56 -12.61
N ALA A 257 20.57 8.66 -12.49
CA ALA A 257 20.33 7.22 -12.51
C ALA A 257 19.34 6.68 -11.45
N PRO A 258 19.25 7.23 -10.23
CA PRO A 258 18.25 6.78 -9.26
C PRO A 258 16.80 6.97 -9.73
N HIS A 259 16.57 7.93 -10.64
CA HIS A 259 15.27 8.24 -11.22
C HIS A 259 14.99 7.51 -12.54
N LEU A 260 15.87 6.57 -12.94
CA LEU A 260 15.63 5.66 -14.05
C LEU A 260 14.91 4.41 -13.52
N SER A 261 13.59 4.52 -13.42
CA SER A 261 12.73 3.49 -12.85
C SER A 261 11.36 3.47 -13.51
N VAL A 262 10.77 2.27 -13.61
CA VAL A 262 9.35 2.08 -14.00
C VAL A 262 8.42 2.02 -12.76
N PHE A 263 9.01 2.18 -11.57
CA PHE A 263 8.34 2.35 -10.27
C PHE A 263 7.83 3.79 -10.14
N GLU A 264 6.78 4.08 -10.91
CA GLU A 264 6.00 5.30 -10.86
C GLU A 264 4.52 4.98 -11.10
N TRP A 265 3.63 5.93 -10.81
CA TRP A 265 2.20 5.75 -11.06
C TRP A 265 1.83 5.83 -12.54
N TYR A 266 2.50 6.69 -13.31
CA TYR A 266 2.18 6.81 -14.74
C TYR A 266 2.48 5.50 -15.47
N PRO A 267 1.55 5.02 -16.32
CA PRO A 267 1.81 3.88 -17.18
C PRO A 267 2.75 4.29 -18.32
N ASP A 268 3.75 3.48 -18.60
CA ASP A 268 4.68 3.70 -19.71
C ASP A 268 4.11 3.26 -21.07
N ILE A 269 3.01 2.50 -21.07
CA ILE A 269 2.26 2.11 -22.26
C ILE A 269 0.88 2.79 -22.18
N PRO A 270 0.53 3.68 -23.13
CA PRO A 270 -0.71 4.42 -23.08
C PRO A 270 -1.92 3.52 -23.35
N THR A 271 -3.01 3.86 -22.68
CA THR A 271 -4.35 3.35 -22.95
C THR A 271 -4.98 4.18 -24.07
N ALA A 272 -5.19 3.58 -25.23
CA ALA A 272 -5.78 4.23 -26.41
C ALA A 272 -7.21 3.72 -26.65
N ALA A 273 -8.07 4.55 -27.25
CA ALA A 273 -9.37 4.08 -27.69
C ALA A 273 -9.23 2.90 -28.67
N SER A 274 -10.11 1.92 -28.54
CA SER A 274 -10.23 0.82 -29.49
C SER A 274 -10.77 1.32 -30.82
N PRO A 275 -10.41 0.69 -31.97
CA PRO A 275 -10.90 1.10 -33.27
C PRO A 275 -12.43 1.14 -33.34
N GLY A 276 -13.00 2.27 -33.71
CA GLY A 276 -14.44 2.50 -33.75
C GLY A 276 -15.08 2.87 -32.42
N GLN A 277 -14.29 3.03 -31.34
CA GLN A 277 -14.74 3.49 -30.02
C GLN A 277 -14.22 4.90 -29.68
N GLU A 278 -13.52 5.57 -30.60
CA GLU A 278 -12.85 6.85 -30.35
C GLU A 278 -13.83 7.94 -29.90
N ASP A 279 -14.95 8.11 -30.61
CA ASP A 279 -15.98 9.10 -30.29
C ASP A 279 -16.69 8.75 -28.97
N ALA A 280 -17.02 7.47 -28.76
CA ALA A 280 -17.70 7.00 -27.56
C ALA A 280 -16.82 7.18 -26.31
N TRP A 281 -15.53 6.84 -26.43
CA TRP A 281 -14.55 7.05 -25.37
C TRP A 281 -14.37 8.53 -25.05
N THR A 282 -14.19 9.37 -26.08
CA THR A 282 -14.05 10.82 -25.92
C THR A 282 -15.27 11.44 -25.25
N ALA A 283 -16.48 11.01 -25.61
CA ALA A 283 -17.71 11.48 -25.00
C ALA A 283 -17.80 11.15 -23.50
N LEU A 284 -17.34 9.98 -23.07
CA LEU A 284 -17.29 9.60 -21.66
C LEU A 284 -16.30 10.47 -20.88
N LEU A 285 -15.11 10.72 -21.45
CA LEU A 285 -14.13 11.64 -20.86
C LEU A 285 -14.68 13.06 -20.75
N ASP A 286 -15.35 13.57 -21.80
CA ASP A 286 -15.94 14.90 -21.79
C ASP A 286 -17.09 15.04 -20.78
N GLN A 287 -17.91 13.99 -20.62
CA GLN A 287 -18.96 13.95 -19.60
C GLN A 287 -18.36 14.06 -18.19
N TYR A 288 -17.28 13.32 -17.91
CA TYR A 288 -16.57 13.41 -16.64
C TYR A 288 -15.98 14.80 -16.42
N LEU A 289 -15.31 15.37 -17.42
CA LEU A 289 -14.68 16.70 -17.32
C LEU A 289 -15.70 17.83 -17.13
N ALA A 290 -16.91 17.68 -17.68
CA ALA A 290 -18.00 18.62 -17.49
C ALA A 290 -18.57 18.57 -16.06
N ASN A 291 -18.58 17.39 -15.43
CA ASN A 291 -19.11 17.20 -14.08
C ASN A 291 -18.40 16.04 -13.35
N PRO A 292 -17.24 16.30 -12.71
CA PRO A 292 -16.36 15.24 -12.17
C PRO A 292 -16.88 14.71 -10.84
N THR A 293 -18.03 14.04 -10.84
CA THR A 293 -18.61 13.34 -9.68
C THR A 293 -18.13 11.90 -9.60
N ASP A 294 -18.28 11.24 -8.44
CA ASP A 294 -17.99 9.80 -8.28
C ASP A 294 -18.76 8.98 -9.33
N GLU A 295 -20.03 9.31 -9.61
CA GLU A 295 -20.85 8.63 -10.63
C GLU A 295 -20.25 8.79 -12.04
N ALA A 296 -19.83 10.02 -12.38
CA ALA A 296 -19.21 10.27 -13.68
C ALA A 296 -17.82 9.62 -13.81
N LEU A 297 -17.04 9.54 -12.72
CA LEU A 297 -15.78 8.79 -12.68
C LEU A 297 -16.04 7.33 -13.03
N TRP A 298 -16.96 6.68 -12.31
CA TRP A 298 -17.22 5.27 -12.50
C TRP A 298 -17.81 4.93 -13.87
N ALA A 299 -18.58 5.84 -14.46
CA ALA A 299 -19.11 5.67 -15.82
C ALA A 299 -18.01 5.48 -16.88
N TYR A 300 -16.95 6.29 -16.86
CA TYR A 300 -15.84 6.11 -17.80
C TYR A 300 -14.82 5.07 -17.33
N PHE A 301 -14.61 4.93 -16.01
CA PHE A 301 -13.70 3.93 -15.44
C PHE A 301 -14.14 2.51 -15.81
N ASP A 302 -15.42 2.17 -15.62
CA ASP A 302 -15.97 0.83 -15.94
C ASP A 302 -15.95 0.57 -17.46
N ALA A 303 -15.91 1.63 -18.28
CA ALA A 303 -15.82 1.54 -19.73
C ALA A 303 -14.39 1.29 -20.25
N ILE A 304 -13.34 1.50 -19.44
CA ILE A 304 -11.94 1.37 -19.85
C ILE A 304 -11.71 0.03 -20.54
N ASP A 305 -12.10 -1.09 -19.92
CA ASP A 305 -11.76 -2.43 -20.41
C ASP A 305 -12.47 -2.82 -21.72
N THR A 306 -13.55 -2.11 -22.07
CA THR A 306 -14.35 -2.38 -23.27
C THR A 306 -14.11 -1.38 -24.40
N HIS A 307 -13.77 -0.13 -24.06
CA HIS A 307 -13.62 0.96 -25.03
C HIS A 307 -12.17 1.25 -25.39
N THR A 308 -11.22 0.70 -24.64
CA THR A 308 -9.80 0.98 -24.83
C THR A 308 -8.98 -0.29 -25.07
N ARG A 309 -7.75 -0.08 -25.53
CA ARG A 309 -6.71 -1.09 -25.69
C ARG A 309 -5.37 -0.45 -25.38
N CYS A 310 -4.37 -1.26 -25.06
CA CYS A 310 -3.00 -0.75 -25.03
C CYS A 310 -2.56 -0.37 -26.46
N ASP A 311 -1.87 0.75 -26.57
CA ASP A 311 -1.31 1.18 -27.84
C ASP A 311 -0.16 0.24 -28.25
N ALA A 312 -0.38 -0.50 -29.34
CA ALA A 312 0.50 -1.59 -29.77
C ALA A 312 1.80 -1.09 -30.43
N ASP A 313 1.88 0.19 -30.83
CA ASP A 313 3.02 0.72 -31.58
C ASP A 313 4.29 0.89 -30.71
N LEU A 314 4.13 0.98 -29.38
CA LEU A 314 5.24 0.94 -28.43
C LEU A 314 5.68 -0.47 -28.06
N SER A 315 4.94 -1.50 -28.47
CA SER A 315 5.35 -2.89 -28.31
C SER A 315 6.18 -3.26 -29.53
N SER A 316 7.52 -3.13 -29.47
CA SER A 316 8.40 -3.33 -30.63
C SER A 316 8.03 -4.62 -31.41
N GLY A 317 7.45 -4.46 -32.60
CA GLY A 317 7.02 -5.58 -33.47
C GLY A 317 5.53 -5.96 -33.40
N GLY A 318 4.70 -5.28 -32.59
CA GLY A 318 3.25 -5.43 -32.62
C GLY A 318 2.76 -6.84 -32.29
N ASP A 319 3.44 -7.58 -31.41
CA ASP A 319 2.95 -8.85 -30.88
C ASP A 319 2.37 -8.67 -29.47
N PRO A 320 1.06 -8.39 -29.33
CA PRO A 320 0.35 -8.42 -28.06
C PRO A 320 0.54 -9.72 -27.28
N ASN A 321 0.84 -10.84 -27.94
CA ASN A 321 1.10 -12.10 -27.24
C ASN A 321 2.44 -12.05 -26.48
N HIS A 322 3.38 -11.21 -26.91
CA HIS A 322 4.68 -11.04 -26.27
C HIS A 322 4.61 -10.05 -25.09
N TYR A 323 3.87 -8.95 -25.24
CA TYR A 323 3.80 -7.86 -24.25
C TYR A 323 2.46 -7.77 -23.49
N GLY A 324 1.56 -8.73 -23.67
CA GLY A 324 0.20 -8.68 -23.11
C GLY A 324 0.15 -8.47 -21.59
N ARG A 325 1.12 -9.02 -20.85
CA ARG A 325 1.23 -8.79 -19.39
C ARG A 325 1.66 -7.37 -19.04
N ALA A 326 2.58 -6.77 -19.80
CA ALA A 326 2.96 -5.38 -19.59
C ALA A 326 1.79 -4.45 -19.94
N CYS A 327 1.05 -4.75 -21.00
CA CYS A 327 -0.19 -4.06 -21.36
C CYS A 327 -1.22 -4.11 -20.21
N GLU A 328 -1.49 -5.30 -19.68
CA GLU A 328 -2.40 -5.48 -18.54
C GLU A 328 -1.93 -4.70 -17.30
N TRP A 329 -0.64 -4.79 -16.95
CA TRP A 329 -0.05 -4.08 -15.83
C TRP A 329 -0.20 -2.55 -15.97
N MET A 330 0.15 -2.01 -17.14
CA MET A 330 0.04 -0.57 -17.42
C MET A 330 -1.41 -0.10 -17.44
N ARG A 331 -2.35 -0.91 -17.90
CA ARG A 331 -3.79 -0.60 -17.81
C ARG A 331 -4.26 -0.55 -16.36
N LEU A 332 -3.80 -1.45 -15.50
CA LEU A 332 -4.12 -1.41 -14.06
C LEU A 332 -3.52 -0.17 -13.38
N LYS A 333 -2.29 0.20 -13.72
CA LYS A 333 -1.69 1.50 -13.31
C LYS A 333 -2.54 2.67 -13.77
N TYR A 334 -2.97 2.69 -15.04
CA TYR A 334 -3.86 3.72 -15.58
C TYR A 334 -5.17 3.83 -14.81
N LYS A 335 -5.88 2.71 -14.58
CA LYS A 335 -7.12 2.67 -13.78
C LYS A 335 -6.88 3.23 -12.38
N SER A 336 -5.81 2.79 -11.71
CA SER A 336 -5.45 3.25 -10.36
C SER A 336 -5.20 4.76 -10.33
N LEU A 337 -4.49 5.26 -11.33
CA LEU A 337 -4.24 6.69 -11.53
C LEU A 337 -5.54 7.47 -11.69
N GLN A 338 -6.50 7.00 -12.50
CA GLN A 338 -7.77 7.71 -12.70
C GLN A 338 -8.51 8.00 -11.38
N VAL A 339 -8.50 7.04 -10.46
CA VAL A 339 -9.09 7.21 -9.13
C VAL A 339 -8.33 8.22 -8.29
N VAL A 340 -7.00 8.11 -8.23
CA VAL A 340 -6.16 9.07 -7.50
C VAL A 340 -6.29 10.48 -8.05
N GLN A 341 -6.42 10.64 -9.37
CA GLN A 341 -6.62 11.96 -9.98
C GLN A 341 -7.97 12.56 -9.65
N HIS A 342 -9.00 11.72 -9.51
CA HIS A 342 -10.28 12.16 -8.99
C HIS A 342 -10.16 12.67 -7.55
N MET A 343 -9.47 11.92 -6.69
CA MET A 343 -9.21 12.32 -5.30
C MET A 343 -8.39 13.62 -5.22
N MET A 344 -7.39 13.78 -6.08
CA MET A 344 -6.56 14.99 -6.18
C MET A 344 -7.39 16.20 -6.63
N ARG A 345 -8.32 16.01 -7.58
CA ARG A 345 -9.24 17.05 -8.07
C ARG A 345 -10.20 17.53 -6.99
N HIS A 346 -10.66 16.64 -6.14
CA HIS A 346 -11.55 16.95 -5.01
C HIS A 346 -10.81 17.34 -3.73
N GLU A 347 -9.47 17.39 -3.79
CA GLU A 347 -8.60 17.66 -2.63
C GLU A 347 -9.01 16.82 -1.42
N THR A 348 -9.02 15.50 -1.60
CA THR A 348 -9.41 14.54 -0.56
C THR A 348 -8.52 13.31 -0.58
N VAL A 349 -8.39 12.67 0.57
CA VAL A 349 -7.81 11.31 0.71
C VAL A 349 -8.90 10.24 0.82
N LYS A 350 -10.17 10.64 0.81
CA LYS A 350 -11.29 9.70 0.81
C LYS A 350 -11.42 9.08 -0.56
N TYR A 351 -11.44 7.75 -0.59
CA TYR A 351 -11.74 7.01 -1.81
C TYR A 351 -13.13 7.36 -2.35
N PRO A 352 -13.35 7.44 -3.68
CA PRO A 352 -14.67 7.74 -4.24
C PRO A 352 -15.68 6.67 -3.80
N ASP A 353 -16.95 7.05 -3.67
CA ASP A 353 -18.03 6.12 -3.32
C ASP A 353 -18.20 5.08 -4.42
N VAL A 354 -17.65 3.89 -4.18
CA VAL A 354 -17.60 2.76 -5.13
C VAL A 354 -18.98 2.21 -5.49
N LEU A 355 -20.06 2.61 -4.81
CA LEU A 355 -21.43 2.17 -5.11
C LEU A 355 -22.39 3.34 -5.36
N VAL A 356 -21.88 4.55 -5.65
CA VAL A 356 -22.72 5.75 -5.89
C VAL A 356 -23.80 5.55 -6.96
N ASP A 357 -23.55 4.69 -7.94
CA ASP A 357 -24.42 4.33 -9.08
C ASP A 357 -25.14 2.97 -8.88
N ARG A 358 -25.06 2.39 -7.68
CA ARG A 358 -25.59 1.06 -7.35
C ARG A 358 -26.47 1.11 -6.10
N THR A 359 -27.29 0.06 -5.94
CA THR A 359 -28.07 -0.17 -4.71
C THR A 359 -27.55 -1.39 -3.97
N GLY A 360 -27.73 -1.42 -2.66
CA GLY A 360 -27.33 -2.55 -1.81
C GLY A 360 -26.00 -2.30 -1.09
N THR A 361 -25.48 -3.35 -0.50
CA THR A 361 -24.25 -3.34 0.30
C THR A 361 -23.02 -3.65 -0.54
N MET A 362 -21.83 -3.43 0.03
CA MET A 362 -20.55 -3.88 -0.56
C MET A 362 -20.52 -5.40 -0.76
N GLN A 363 -21.19 -6.16 0.10
CA GLN A 363 -21.22 -7.62 0.02
C GLN A 363 -22.03 -8.10 -1.18
N GLU A 364 -23.17 -7.46 -1.44
CA GLU A 364 -24.04 -7.77 -2.58
C GLU A 364 -23.44 -7.34 -3.92
N ASN A 365 -22.51 -6.37 -3.90
CA ASN A 365 -21.86 -5.81 -5.09
C ASN A 365 -20.35 -6.09 -5.14
N LEU A 366 -19.88 -7.15 -4.47
CA LEU A 366 -18.45 -7.38 -4.23
C LEU A 366 -17.61 -7.39 -5.51
N ASP A 367 -18.10 -7.95 -6.61
CA ASP A 367 -17.39 -7.98 -7.89
C ASP A 367 -17.11 -6.55 -8.42
N VAL A 368 -18.10 -5.66 -8.31
CA VAL A 368 -17.97 -4.25 -8.71
C VAL A 368 -17.00 -3.53 -7.78
N VAL A 369 -17.11 -3.78 -6.48
CA VAL A 369 -16.21 -3.20 -5.47
C VAL A 369 -14.76 -3.60 -5.78
N ILE A 370 -14.47 -4.89 -5.94
CA ILE A 370 -13.13 -5.40 -6.28
C ILE A 370 -12.62 -4.78 -7.59
N HIS A 371 -13.46 -4.75 -8.64
CA HIS A 371 -13.07 -4.18 -9.93
C HIS A 371 -12.68 -2.71 -9.86
N ARG A 372 -13.34 -1.95 -8.98
CA ARG A 372 -13.07 -0.53 -8.74
C ARG A 372 -11.86 -0.30 -7.83
N TYR A 373 -11.24 -1.34 -7.26
CA TYR A 373 -9.97 -1.29 -6.50
C TYR A 373 -8.79 -1.96 -7.25
N PRO A 374 -8.28 -1.35 -8.34
CA PRO A 374 -7.26 -1.98 -9.21
C PRO A 374 -5.83 -2.04 -8.62
N ILE A 375 -5.57 -1.41 -7.46
CA ILE A 375 -4.22 -1.28 -6.89
C ILE A 375 -3.65 -2.65 -6.52
N TRP A 376 -4.47 -3.48 -5.86
CA TRP A 376 -4.07 -4.84 -5.52
C TRP A 376 -3.61 -5.63 -6.74
N GLU A 377 -4.41 -5.59 -7.81
CA GLU A 377 -4.18 -6.35 -9.03
C GLU A 377 -2.90 -5.89 -9.76
N ALA A 378 -2.60 -4.60 -9.76
CA ALA A 378 -1.37 -4.09 -10.36
C ALA A 378 -0.12 -4.69 -9.68
N GLY A 379 -0.11 -4.78 -8.35
CA GLY A 379 0.94 -5.47 -7.60
C GLY A 379 0.97 -6.97 -7.88
N ASP A 380 -0.20 -7.60 -7.99
CA ASP A 380 -0.32 -9.04 -8.22
C ASP A 380 0.24 -9.49 -9.59
N VAL A 381 0.08 -8.66 -10.64
CA VAL A 381 0.65 -8.95 -11.96
C VAL A 381 2.17 -9.14 -11.88
N LEU A 382 2.89 -8.24 -11.22
CA LEU A 382 4.35 -8.36 -11.05
C LEU A 382 4.75 -9.45 -10.06
N ARG A 383 3.93 -9.74 -9.06
CA ARG A 383 4.18 -10.88 -8.16
C ARG A 383 4.14 -12.21 -8.91
N VAL A 384 3.15 -12.39 -9.78
CA VAL A 384 3.00 -13.61 -10.59
C VAL A 384 4.06 -13.67 -11.68
N ALA A 385 4.32 -12.55 -12.34
CA ALA A 385 5.24 -12.44 -13.47
C ALA A 385 6.14 -11.20 -13.31
N PRO A 386 7.23 -11.27 -12.51
CA PRO A 386 8.09 -10.13 -12.26
C PRO A 386 8.84 -9.73 -13.54
N LEU A 387 9.49 -8.57 -13.53
CA LEU A 387 10.30 -8.11 -14.66
C LEU A 387 11.49 -9.04 -14.90
N GLN A 388 12.05 -9.57 -13.81
CA GLN A 388 13.18 -10.49 -13.81
C GLN A 388 13.07 -11.46 -12.64
N ARG A 389 13.57 -12.69 -12.82
CA ARG A 389 13.70 -13.70 -11.76
C ARG A 389 15.18 -13.98 -11.47
N PRO A 390 15.53 -14.42 -10.25
CA PRO A 390 16.88 -14.87 -9.93
C PRO A 390 17.22 -16.15 -10.71
N PRO A 391 18.50 -16.50 -10.87
CA PRO A 391 18.94 -17.61 -11.72
C PRO A 391 18.28 -18.96 -11.43
N GLU A 392 17.95 -19.24 -10.16
CA GLU A 392 17.34 -20.48 -9.70
C GLU A 392 15.90 -20.66 -10.21
N THR A 393 15.22 -19.55 -10.52
CA THR A 393 13.85 -19.53 -11.06
C THR A 393 13.78 -18.74 -12.36
N ALA A 394 14.82 -18.81 -13.19
CA ALA A 394 14.96 -17.98 -14.38
C ALA A 394 13.67 -17.89 -15.23
N CYS A 395 13.40 -16.69 -15.74
CA CYS A 395 12.22 -16.39 -16.55
C CYS A 395 12.04 -17.40 -17.70
N PHE A 396 10.83 -17.93 -17.84
CA PHE A 396 10.44 -18.85 -18.90
C PHE A 396 11.24 -20.17 -18.97
N ALA A 397 12.06 -20.49 -17.97
CA ALA A 397 12.69 -21.81 -17.87
C ALA A 397 11.63 -22.93 -17.66
N MET A 398 10.45 -22.57 -17.12
CA MET A 398 9.25 -23.41 -17.06
C MET A 398 8.01 -22.55 -17.31
N ALA A 399 6.92 -23.17 -17.77
CA ALA A 399 5.65 -22.47 -18.03
C ALA A 399 5.06 -21.78 -16.77
N SER A 400 5.34 -22.31 -15.58
CA SER A 400 4.92 -21.75 -14.29
C SER A 400 5.77 -20.57 -13.82
N TRP A 401 6.84 -20.20 -14.52
CA TRP A 401 7.72 -19.08 -14.18
C TRP A 401 7.68 -17.99 -15.26
N PRO A 402 6.51 -17.38 -15.50
CA PRO A 402 6.41 -16.26 -16.42
C PRO A 402 7.17 -15.04 -15.86
N CYS A 403 7.51 -14.13 -16.77
CA CYS A 403 7.98 -12.78 -16.46
C CYS A 403 7.20 -11.77 -17.31
N THR A 404 7.14 -10.54 -16.84
CA THR A 404 6.58 -9.41 -17.59
C THR A 404 7.70 -8.78 -18.40
N LEU A 405 7.61 -8.92 -19.72
CA LEU A 405 8.56 -8.31 -20.64
C LEU A 405 8.10 -6.90 -20.96
N LEU A 406 9.02 -5.93 -20.86
CA LEU A 406 8.78 -4.55 -21.23
C LEU A 406 9.27 -4.33 -22.66
N PRO A 407 8.60 -3.46 -23.45
CA PRO A 407 9.17 -3.01 -24.71
C PRO A 407 10.54 -2.36 -24.52
N PRO A 408 11.47 -2.47 -25.48
CA PRO A 408 12.84 -2.00 -25.33
C PRO A 408 12.97 -0.53 -24.91
N GLU A 409 12.10 0.33 -25.43
CA GLU A 409 12.08 1.78 -25.12
C GLU A 409 11.71 2.05 -23.67
N ILE A 410 10.90 1.18 -23.07
CA ILE A 410 10.45 1.26 -21.67
C ILE A 410 11.46 0.54 -20.77
N ASP A 411 11.93 -0.65 -21.16
CA ASP A 411 12.94 -1.39 -20.40
C ASP A 411 14.24 -0.56 -20.27
N ALA A 412 14.57 0.26 -21.28
CA ALA A 412 15.69 1.20 -21.26
C ALA A 412 15.57 2.35 -20.24
N THR A 413 14.39 2.57 -19.63
CA THR A 413 14.24 3.54 -18.54
C THR A 413 14.70 2.99 -17.19
N ILE A 414 15.09 1.71 -17.10
CA ILE A 414 15.58 1.07 -15.87
C ILE A 414 17.09 1.23 -15.73
N HIS A 415 17.57 1.72 -14.58
CA HIS A 415 19.01 1.86 -14.32
C HIS A 415 19.74 0.51 -14.23
N ALA A 416 21.03 0.52 -14.54
CA ALA A 416 21.88 -0.68 -14.49
C ALA A 416 22.61 -0.91 -13.16
N ASN A 417 22.36 -0.12 -12.11
CA ASN A 417 23.07 -0.25 -10.81
C ASN A 417 22.32 -1.18 -9.83
N PRO A 418 22.94 -2.22 -9.22
CA PRO A 418 24.33 -2.68 -9.39
C PRO A 418 24.55 -3.46 -10.69
N THR A 419 23.54 -4.20 -11.14
CA THR A 419 23.45 -4.73 -12.50
C THR A 419 22.01 -4.53 -13.01
N TYR A 420 21.83 -4.54 -14.33
CA TYR A 420 20.51 -4.42 -14.95
C TYR A 420 19.53 -5.52 -14.50
N GLU A 421 19.99 -6.76 -14.41
CA GLU A 421 19.18 -7.89 -13.91
C GLU A 421 18.76 -7.67 -12.45
N GLN A 422 19.68 -7.22 -11.60
CA GLN A 422 19.39 -6.94 -10.19
C GLN A 422 18.44 -5.76 -10.03
N ALA A 423 18.56 -4.72 -10.86
CA ALA A 423 17.64 -3.60 -10.84
C ALA A 423 16.21 -4.03 -11.18
N ARG A 424 16.02 -4.86 -12.22
CA ARG A 424 14.69 -5.39 -12.61
C ARG A 424 14.07 -6.28 -11.52
N ILE A 425 14.88 -7.09 -10.84
CA ILE A 425 14.42 -7.88 -9.67
C ILE A 425 13.93 -6.93 -8.56
N LYS A 426 14.79 -6.00 -8.14
CA LYS A 426 14.49 -5.07 -7.04
C LYS A 426 13.32 -4.15 -7.31
N GLN A 427 13.18 -3.63 -8.54
CA GLN A 427 12.03 -2.81 -8.91
C GLN A 427 10.73 -3.61 -8.87
N SER A 428 10.76 -4.90 -9.25
CA SER A 428 9.59 -5.78 -9.10
C SER A 428 9.22 -5.97 -7.63
N GLU A 429 10.20 -6.15 -6.75
CA GLU A 429 10.00 -6.33 -5.30
C GLU A 429 9.41 -5.07 -4.65
N VAL A 430 9.99 -3.89 -4.91
CA VAL A 430 9.52 -2.62 -4.32
C VAL A 430 8.16 -2.18 -4.87
N PHE A 431 7.88 -2.45 -6.16
CA PHE A 431 6.54 -2.27 -6.72
C PHE A 431 5.50 -3.10 -5.98
N GLN A 432 5.75 -4.40 -5.82
CA GLN A 432 4.82 -5.28 -5.09
C GLN A 432 4.62 -4.83 -3.64
N GLN A 433 5.72 -4.49 -2.94
CA GLN A 433 5.68 -4.04 -1.56
C GLN A 433 4.77 -2.83 -1.35
N SER A 434 5.02 -1.76 -2.10
CA SER A 434 4.27 -0.51 -1.95
C SER A 434 2.82 -0.66 -2.40
N TRP A 435 2.54 -1.32 -3.51
CA TRP A 435 1.17 -1.47 -4.03
C TRP A 435 0.30 -2.36 -3.14
N PHE A 436 0.84 -3.46 -2.58
CA PHE A 436 0.09 -4.26 -1.62
C PHE A 436 -0.15 -3.53 -0.31
N VAL A 437 0.84 -2.78 0.22
CA VAL A 437 0.67 -2.00 1.45
C VAL A 437 -0.29 -0.83 1.25
N MET A 438 -0.27 -0.19 0.08
CA MET A 438 -1.20 0.86 -0.30
C MET A 438 -2.64 0.35 -0.37
N SER A 439 -2.85 -0.81 -0.99
CA SER A 439 -4.17 -1.44 -1.01
C SER A 439 -4.62 -1.83 0.39
N TRP A 440 -3.76 -2.51 1.15
CA TRP A 440 -4.03 -2.87 2.55
C TRP A 440 -4.37 -1.67 3.43
N ALA A 441 -3.71 -0.52 3.26
CA ALA A 441 -4.03 0.68 4.03
C ALA A 441 -5.47 1.17 3.79
N ARG A 442 -6.04 0.91 2.61
CA ARG A 442 -7.42 1.25 2.24
C ARG A 442 -8.42 0.18 2.68
N ASP A 443 -8.07 -1.09 2.56
CA ASP A 443 -8.87 -2.22 3.02
C ASP A 443 -8.06 -3.12 3.97
N PRO A 444 -7.86 -2.71 5.24
CA PRO A 444 -6.98 -3.41 6.15
C PRO A 444 -7.53 -4.76 6.62
N ALA A 445 -8.80 -5.05 6.35
CA ALA A 445 -9.40 -6.37 6.57
C ALA A 445 -9.26 -7.31 5.35
N LEU A 446 -8.82 -6.79 4.19
CA LEU A 446 -8.64 -7.51 2.91
C LEU A 446 -9.92 -8.22 2.43
N LEU A 447 -11.05 -7.53 2.55
CA LEU A 447 -12.37 -8.05 2.20
C LEU A 447 -12.78 -7.73 0.76
N HIS A 448 -12.22 -6.68 0.18
CA HIS A 448 -12.64 -6.06 -1.06
C HIS A 448 -11.54 -6.01 -2.14
N GLU A 449 -10.40 -6.66 -1.90
CA GLU A 449 -9.25 -6.59 -2.79
C GLU A 449 -9.22 -7.67 -3.88
N SER A 450 -9.82 -8.85 -3.62
CA SER A 450 -9.86 -9.94 -4.59
C SER A 450 -10.82 -11.06 -4.18
N HIS A 451 -11.28 -11.87 -5.14
CA HIS A 451 -11.91 -13.16 -4.85
C HIS A 451 -10.91 -14.26 -4.49
N ASN A 452 -9.60 -13.99 -4.57
CA ASN A 452 -8.58 -14.97 -4.22
C ASN A 452 -8.47 -15.12 -2.70
N TYR A 453 -8.55 -16.37 -2.24
CA TYR A 453 -8.36 -16.72 -0.83
C TYR A 453 -7.01 -16.24 -0.29
N ALA A 454 -5.94 -16.35 -1.08
CA ALA A 454 -4.60 -15.91 -0.72
C ALA A 454 -4.55 -14.40 -0.45
N THR A 455 -5.29 -13.59 -1.22
CA THR A 455 -5.43 -12.15 -0.97
C THR A 455 -6.13 -11.91 0.34
N PHE A 456 -7.27 -12.57 0.56
CA PHE A 456 -8.04 -12.39 1.78
C PHE A 456 -7.23 -12.71 3.03
N ILE A 457 -6.44 -13.79 3.04
CA ILE A 457 -5.58 -14.10 4.19
C ILE A 457 -4.28 -13.27 4.24
N GLY A 458 -4.04 -12.40 3.26
CA GLY A 458 -2.86 -11.53 3.24
C GLY A 458 -1.56 -12.28 2.94
N ASP A 459 -1.59 -13.35 2.15
CA ASP A 459 -0.38 -14.10 1.71
C ASP A 459 0.67 -13.17 1.06
N TYR A 460 0.21 -12.04 0.56
CA TYR A 460 1.02 -11.10 -0.18
C TYR A 460 1.56 -9.95 0.69
N LEU A 461 1.24 -9.97 1.98
CA LEU A 461 1.86 -9.12 3.00
C LEU A 461 2.82 -9.92 3.89
N GLU A 462 3.19 -11.14 3.45
CA GLU A 462 4.14 -12.00 4.12
C GLU A 462 5.54 -11.37 4.23
N SER A 463 6.34 -11.88 5.17
CA SER A 463 7.77 -11.58 5.30
C SER A 463 8.58 -11.64 4.02
N VAL A 464 8.18 -12.46 3.04
CA VAL A 464 8.90 -12.56 1.76
C VAL A 464 8.80 -11.23 1.01
N LEU A 465 7.63 -10.58 1.09
CA LEU A 465 7.42 -9.26 0.49
C LEU A 465 7.85 -8.16 1.44
N LEU A 466 7.63 -8.26 2.74
CA LEU A 466 8.14 -7.29 3.73
C LEU A 466 9.53 -7.65 4.27
N ALA A 467 10.37 -8.25 3.44
CA ALA A 467 11.73 -8.59 3.84
C ALA A 467 12.45 -7.30 4.24
N ARG A 468 13.07 -7.28 5.44
CA ARG A 468 13.70 -6.11 6.10
C ARG A 468 12.76 -5.11 6.78
N TYR A 469 11.46 -5.19 6.50
CA TYR A 469 10.40 -4.44 7.16
C TYR A 469 9.74 -5.28 8.27
N ASP A 470 10.58 -5.85 9.15
CA ASP A 470 10.17 -6.83 10.15
C ASP A 470 9.13 -6.26 11.12
N VAL A 471 9.33 -5.02 11.59
CA VAL A 471 8.40 -4.35 12.52
C VAL A 471 7.09 -4.01 11.81
N HIS A 472 7.13 -3.55 10.55
CA HIS A 472 5.91 -3.37 9.75
C HIS A 472 5.15 -4.68 9.56
N HIS A 473 5.82 -5.79 9.31
CA HIS A 473 5.17 -7.09 9.19
C HIS A 473 4.42 -7.46 10.47
N ALA A 474 5.04 -7.30 11.64
CA ALA A 474 4.35 -7.52 12.93
C ALA A 474 3.14 -6.60 13.10
N PHE A 475 3.24 -5.34 12.66
CA PHE A 475 2.15 -4.37 12.71
C PHE A 475 0.99 -4.74 11.78
N VAL A 476 1.28 -5.08 10.52
CA VAL A 476 0.29 -5.49 9.52
C VAL A 476 -0.47 -6.72 10.00
N VAL A 477 0.20 -7.72 10.56
CA VAL A 477 -0.46 -8.92 11.13
C VAL A 477 -1.46 -8.51 12.22
N ALA A 478 -1.02 -7.72 13.20
CA ALA A 478 -1.85 -7.34 14.33
C ALA A 478 -3.04 -6.47 13.92
N LYS A 479 -2.79 -5.44 13.11
CA LYS A 479 -3.82 -4.52 12.60
C LYS A 479 -4.81 -5.25 11.69
N THR A 480 -4.36 -6.11 10.78
CA THR A 480 -5.27 -6.90 9.92
C THR A 480 -6.21 -7.78 10.74
N ALA A 481 -5.70 -8.45 11.77
CA ALA A 481 -6.52 -9.31 12.61
C ALA A 481 -7.59 -8.50 13.37
N VAL A 482 -7.20 -7.34 13.90
CA VAL A 482 -8.12 -6.39 14.56
C VAL A 482 -9.22 -5.96 13.58
N GLU A 483 -8.86 -5.48 12.40
CA GLU A 483 -9.83 -5.00 11.39
C GLU A 483 -10.76 -6.11 10.90
N LYS A 484 -10.24 -7.31 10.66
CA LYS A 484 -11.07 -8.48 10.32
C LYS A 484 -12.04 -8.84 11.43
N SER A 485 -11.64 -8.75 12.69
CA SER A 485 -12.54 -9.04 13.81
C SER A 485 -13.60 -7.97 14.03
N ALA A 486 -13.33 -6.72 13.61
CA ALA A 486 -14.28 -5.61 13.67
C ALA A 486 -15.29 -5.63 12.51
N ALA A 487 -14.98 -6.33 11.41
CA ALA A 487 -15.82 -6.42 10.21
C ALA A 487 -17.07 -7.34 10.39
N THR A 488 -17.89 -7.06 11.40
CA THR A 488 -19.06 -7.84 11.82
C THR A 488 -20.10 -8.07 10.72
N ALA A 489 -20.20 -7.17 9.74
CA ALA A 489 -21.07 -7.36 8.58
C ALA A 489 -20.75 -8.67 7.83
N TRP A 490 -19.49 -9.12 7.86
CA TRP A 490 -19.01 -10.29 7.13
C TRP A 490 -19.13 -11.62 7.89
N ARG A 491 -19.69 -11.59 9.09
CA ARG A 491 -19.86 -12.80 9.92
C ARG A 491 -20.68 -13.86 9.22
N ASP A 492 -21.77 -13.44 8.59
CA ASP A 492 -22.74 -14.30 7.95
C ASP A 492 -22.61 -14.26 6.40
N ALA A 493 -21.51 -13.70 5.87
CA ALA A 493 -21.26 -13.60 4.43
C ALA A 493 -21.07 -14.96 3.78
N GLU A 494 -21.31 -15.08 2.48
CA GLU A 494 -21.03 -16.32 1.75
C GLU A 494 -19.52 -16.56 1.57
N GLY A 495 -19.17 -17.81 1.26
CA GLY A 495 -17.81 -18.14 0.85
C GLY A 495 -16.79 -18.28 1.97
N PHE A 496 -15.52 -18.07 1.61
CA PHE A 496 -14.40 -18.13 2.55
C PHE A 496 -14.33 -16.93 3.51
N ARG A 497 -15.13 -15.88 3.27
CA ARG A 497 -15.24 -14.71 4.16
C ARG A 497 -16.17 -14.95 5.34
N ASN A 498 -17.03 -15.97 5.27
CA ASN A 498 -17.92 -16.38 6.36
C ASN A 498 -17.11 -16.60 7.65
N GLY A 499 -17.59 -16.06 8.77
CA GLY A 499 -16.89 -16.07 10.05
C GLY A 499 -15.90 -14.92 10.28
N THR A 500 -15.71 -14.02 9.31
CA THR A 500 -15.03 -12.73 9.54
C THR A 500 -15.87 -11.88 10.50
N GLY A 501 -15.27 -11.02 11.32
CA GLY A 501 -16.03 -10.20 12.28
C GLY A 501 -16.37 -10.91 13.59
N LYS A 502 -15.80 -12.10 13.83
CA LYS A 502 -15.89 -12.82 15.11
C LYS A 502 -14.51 -13.07 15.69
N ILE A 503 -14.31 -12.78 16.98
CA ILE A 503 -13.01 -12.94 17.65
C ILE A 503 -12.62 -14.42 17.74
N ALA A 504 -13.51 -15.29 18.24
CA ALA A 504 -13.30 -16.74 18.25
C ALA A 504 -13.57 -17.35 16.87
N SER A 505 -12.76 -16.94 15.89
CA SER A 505 -12.80 -17.38 14.50
C SER A 505 -11.39 -17.50 13.95
N VAL A 506 -11.13 -18.54 13.16
CA VAL A 506 -9.87 -18.62 12.43
C VAL A 506 -9.77 -17.55 11.33
N ARG A 507 -10.90 -17.01 10.84
CA ARG A 507 -10.89 -16.04 9.73
C ARG A 507 -10.26 -14.70 10.08
N THR A 508 -10.24 -14.35 11.36
CA THR A 508 -9.57 -13.14 11.86
C THR A 508 -8.07 -13.36 12.05
N LEU A 509 -7.58 -14.59 11.92
CA LEU A 509 -6.21 -14.97 12.20
C LEU A 509 -5.52 -15.47 10.93
N SER A 510 -4.53 -14.72 10.44
CA SER A 510 -3.66 -15.19 9.35
C SER A 510 -2.36 -15.81 9.90
N PHE A 511 -2.44 -17.03 10.40
CA PHE A 511 -1.26 -17.68 10.99
C PHE A 511 -0.27 -18.23 9.97
N LYS A 512 -0.60 -18.23 8.67
CA LYS A 512 0.39 -18.50 7.61
C LYS A 512 1.62 -17.61 7.80
N GLN A 513 1.37 -16.31 7.93
CA GLN A 513 2.38 -15.26 8.04
C GLN A 513 3.32 -15.51 9.22
N LEU A 514 2.80 -16.12 10.28
CA LEU A 514 3.51 -16.26 11.55
C LEU A 514 4.29 -17.58 11.68
N ARG A 515 3.84 -18.67 11.04
CA ARG A 515 4.45 -20.00 11.25
C ARG A 515 5.61 -20.31 10.31
N ASN A 516 5.41 -20.12 9.01
CA ASN A 516 6.38 -20.58 8.02
C ASN A 516 7.29 -19.45 7.53
N ASN A 517 6.78 -18.21 7.59
CA ASN A 517 7.35 -17.06 6.92
C ASN A 517 7.44 -15.89 7.91
N LEU A 518 7.98 -16.10 9.11
CA LEU A 518 8.18 -15.01 10.06
C LEU A 518 9.51 -14.29 9.76
N SER A 519 9.45 -13.01 9.32
CA SER A 519 10.65 -12.17 9.18
C SER A 519 11.07 -11.68 10.55
N ARG A 520 12.06 -12.32 11.18
CA ARG A 520 12.56 -11.92 12.50
C ARG A 520 13.86 -11.14 12.33
N PRO A 521 14.01 -9.95 12.94
CA PRO A 521 15.28 -9.23 12.94
C PRO A 521 16.40 -10.13 13.50
N PRO A 522 17.66 -10.01 13.03
CA PRO A 522 18.79 -10.72 13.61
C PRO A 522 18.92 -10.53 15.13
N ASP A 523 19.55 -11.48 15.84
CA ASP A 523 19.68 -11.43 17.32
C ASP A 523 20.37 -10.15 17.84
N ASN A 524 21.27 -9.58 17.04
CA ASN A 524 22.01 -8.37 17.36
C ASN A 524 21.34 -7.08 16.85
N ASP A 525 20.16 -7.17 16.23
CA ASP A 525 19.44 -6.01 15.70
C ASP A 525 18.73 -5.24 16.82
N PRO A 526 18.86 -3.90 16.90
CA PRO A 526 18.19 -3.11 17.95
C PRO A 526 16.66 -3.21 17.92
N ARG A 527 16.05 -3.58 16.78
CA ARG A 527 14.60 -3.75 16.64
C ARG A 527 14.10 -5.04 17.30
N ARG A 528 14.98 -6.01 17.51
CA ARG A 528 14.62 -7.40 17.88
C ARG A 528 13.76 -7.49 19.14
N ALA A 529 14.15 -6.79 20.21
CA ALA A 529 13.44 -6.88 21.49
C ALA A 529 11.99 -6.36 21.39
N THR A 530 11.79 -5.23 20.72
CA THR A 530 10.46 -4.64 20.49
C THR A 530 9.63 -5.51 19.55
N TYR A 531 10.24 -6.01 18.47
CA TYR A 531 9.60 -6.94 17.56
C TYR A 531 9.08 -8.21 18.27
N ASP A 532 9.92 -8.86 19.07
CA ASP A 532 9.54 -10.05 19.83
C ASP A 532 8.41 -9.71 20.84
N ARG A 533 8.48 -8.53 21.47
CA ARG A 533 7.44 -8.03 22.39
C ARG A 533 6.10 -7.83 21.70
N MET A 534 6.09 -7.18 20.53
CA MET A 534 4.91 -6.94 19.71
C MET A 534 4.21 -8.27 19.41
N LEU A 535 4.94 -9.24 18.87
CA LEU A 535 4.35 -10.53 18.53
C LEU A 535 3.87 -11.32 19.75
N ALA A 536 4.63 -11.32 20.85
CA ALA A 536 4.19 -11.97 22.08
C ALA A 536 2.93 -11.30 22.66
N ASN A 537 2.83 -9.96 22.62
CA ASN A 537 1.64 -9.25 23.07
C ASN A 537 0.44 -9.46 22.14
N PHE A 538 0.66 -9.61 20.83
CA PHE A 538 -0.41 -9.99 19.90
C PHE A 538 -0.99 -11.35 20.28
N ALA A 539 -0.13 -12.34 20.52
CA ALA A 539 -0.55 -13.67 20.97
C ALA A 539 -1.33 -13.62 22.30
N ARG A 540 -0.84 -12.86 23.29
CA ARG A 540 -1.54 -12.68 24.57
C ARG A 540 -2.90 -12.00 24.41
N MET A 541 -2.93 -10.92 23.64
CA MET A 541 -4.15 -10.16 23.35
C MET A 541 -5.22 -11.09 22.78
N TRP A 542 -4.88 -11.89 21.76
CA TRP A 542 -5.81 -12.82 21.14
C TRP A 542 -6.23 -13.99 22.02
N ILE A 543 -5.34 -14.58 22.81
CA ILE A 543 -5.75 -15.63 23.74
C ILE A 543 -6.78 -15.09 24.75
N TYR A 544 -6.55 -13.91 25.34
CA TYR A 544 -7.53 -13.31 26.25
C TYR A 544 -8.85 -12.96 25.56
N LEU A 545 -8.81 -12.41 24.35
CA LEU A 545 -10.02 -11.99 23.63
C LEU A 545 -10.84 -13.19 23.14
N ILE A 546 -10.20 -14.28 22.70
CA ILE A 546 -10.91 -15.53 22.36
C ILE A 546 -11.56 -16.14 23.61
N GLU A 547 -10.87 -16.18 24.75
CA GLU A 547 -11.44 -16.67 26.00
C GLU A 547 -12.68 -15.85 26.40
N ASP A 548 -12.62 -14.52 26.29
CA ASP A 548 -13.72 -13.62 26.60
C ASP A 548 -14.90 -13.79 25.63
N ASP A 549 -14.65 -13.86 24.31
CA ASP A 549 -15.70 -14.09 23.30
C ASP A 549 -16.42 -15.42 23.54
N LEU A 550 -15.68 -16.50 23.85
CA LEU A 550 -16.29 -17.80 24.16
C LEU A 550 -17.14 -17.76 25.43
N LYS A 551 -16.69 -17.06 26.48
CA LYS A 551 -17.48 -16.90 27.72
C LYS A 551 -18.76 -16.10 27.51
N GLN A 552 -18.73 -15.11 26.61
CA GLN A 552 -19.86 -14.21 26.38
C GLN A 552 -20.85 -14.75 25.36
N SER A 553 -20.37 -15.20 24.21
CA SER A 553 -21.21 -15.66 23.10
C SER A 553 -21.54 -17.15 23.19
N GLY A 554 -20.64 -17.97 23.74
CA GLY A 554 -20.75 -19.43 23.64
C GLY A 554 -20.68 -19.94 22.21
N GLU A 555 -20.14 -19.15 21.28
CA GLU A 555 -20.06 -19.46 19.85
C GLU A 555 -18.61 -19.47 19.38
N ILE A 556 -18.31 -20.32 18.40
CA ILE A 556 -16.99 -20.45 17.79
C ILE A 556 -17.13 -20.70 16.30
N TYR A 557 -16.29 -20.06 15.48
CA TYR A 557 -16.23 -20.31 14.05
C TYR A 557 -14.96 -21.11 13.72
N ASP A 558 -15.17 -22.37 13.37
CA ASP A 558 -14.12 -23.35 13.13
C ASP A 558 -13.33 -23.74 14.39
N ARG A 559 -13.98 -24.53 15.26
CA ARG A 559 -13.46 -24.91 16.58
C ARG A 559 -12.04 -25.46 16.53
N ASP A 560 -11.80 -26.44 15.66
CA ASP A 560 -10.54 -27.17 15.66
C ASP A 560 -9.37 -26.26 15.26
N GLU A 561 -9.59 -25.38 14.28
CA GLU A 561 -8.58 -24.43 13.84
C GLU A 561 -8.33 -23.31 14.83
N VAL A 562 -9.38 -22.77 15.47
CA VAL A 562 -9.19 -21.81 16.56
C VAL A 562 -8.33 -22.42 17.67
N LEU A 563 -8.58 -23.68 18.04
CA LEU A 563 -7.77 -24.37 19.05
C LEU A 563 -6.32 -24.58 18.59
N TYR A 564 -6.09 -24.93 17.31
CA TYR A 564 -4.73 -25.02 16.77
C TYR A 564 -3.99 -23.67 16.84
N GLY A 565 -4.67 -22.57 16.47
CA GLY A 565 -4.13 -21.22 16.55
C GLY A 565 -3.79 -20.81 17.99
N VAL A 566 -4.69 -21.06 18.94
CA VAL A 566 -4.47 -20.78 20.38
C VAL A 566 -3.27 -21.55 20.93
N ARG A 567 -3.17 -22.85 20.63
CA ARG A 567 -2.04 -23.70 21.05
C ARG A 567 -0.73 -23.23 20.43
N TYR A 568 -0.75 -22.85 19.15
CA TYR A 568 0.42 -22.31 18.47
C TYR A 568 0.88 -20.99 19.10
N MET A 569 -0.03 -20.03 19.30
CA MET A 569 0.24 -18.75 19.97
C MET A 569 0.85 -18.93 21.36
N ARG A 570 0.40 -19.92 22.13
CA ARG A 570 1.01 -20.28 23.42
C ARG A 570 2.48 -20.65 23.27
N THR A 571 2.81 -21.59 22.37
CA THR A 571 4.21 -22.02 22.16
C THR A 571 5.11 -20.90 21.63
N TRP A 572 4.51 -19.96 20.90
CA TRP A 572 5.20 -18.81 20.35
C TRP A 572 5.65 -17.84 21.43
N ILE A 573 4.79 -17.53 22.42
CA ILE A 573 5.16 -16.70 23.59
C ILE A 573 6.38 -17.29 24.31
N ALA A 574 6.36 -18.60 24.58
CA ALA A 574 7.46 -19.30 25.22
C ALA A 574 8.76 -19.22 24.40
N THR A 575 8.65 -19.32 23.07
CA THR A 575 9.80 -19.26 22.15
C THR A 575 10.39 -17.85 22.07
N LEU A 576 9.54 -16.82 22.02
CA LEU A 576 9.98 -15.43 21.87
C LEU A 576 10.57 -14.86 23.16
N GLU A 577 10.01 -15.22 24.32
CA GLU A 577 10.43 -14.65 25.61
C GLU A 577 11.29 -15.59 26.46
N GLY A 578 11.50 -16.84 26.00
CA GLY A 578 12.33 -17.83 26.69
C GLY A 578 11.71 -18.42 27.96
N GLN A 579 10.44 -18.14 28.24
CA GLN A 579 9.72 -18.69 29.39
C GLN A 579 8.22 -18.82 29.13
N GLU A 580 7.60 -19.77 29.81
CA GLU A 580 6.15 -19.96 29.85
C GLU A 580 5.45 -18.83 30.62
N ASP A 581 4.20 -18.55 30.27
CA ASP A 581 3.37 -17.54 30.94
C ASP A 581 2.18 -18.24 31.62
N ALA A 582 2.19 -18.28 32.95
CA ALA A 582 1.20 -19.02 33.73
C ALA A 582 -0.22 -18.50 33.55
N ALA A 583 -0.41 -17.19 33.35
CA ALA A 583 -1.73 -16.60 33.14
C ALA A 583 -2.28 -16.99 31.76
N ILE A 584 -1.41 -16.99 30.75
CA ILE A 584 -1.77 -17.45 29.41
C ILE A 584 -2.05 -18.95 29.39
N ASN A 585 -1.26 -19.76 30.09
CA ASN A 585 -1.51 -21.19 30.22
C ASN A 585 -2.87 -21.47 30.86
N ALA A 586 -3.26 -20.69 31.88
CA ALA A 586 -4.60 -20.77 32.47
C ALA A 586 -5.71 -20.36 31.49
N ALA A 587 -5.51 -19.29 30.71
CA ALA A 587 -6.47 -18.86 29.69
C ALA A 587 -6.63 -19.90 28.56
N VAL A 588 -5.54 -20.53 28.11
CA VAL A 588 -5.58 -21.62 27.13
C VAL A 588 -6.37 -22.82 27.68
N LEU A 589 -6.11 -23.25 28.92
CA LEU A 589 -6.88 -24.33 29.55
C LEU A 589 -8.37 -24.00 29.68
N SER A 590 -8.71 -22.73 29.94
CA SER A 590 -10.08 -22.25 29.98
C SER A 590 -10.74 -22.33 28.59
N ILE A 591 -10.06 -21.90 27.54
CA ILE A 591 -10.53 -22.04 26.14
C ILE A 591 -10.76 -23.52 25.78
N GLU A 592 -9.83 -24.41 26.14
CA GLU A 592 -9.95 -25.85 25.90
C GLU A 592 -11.17 -26.47 26.60
N ALA A 593 -11.54 -25.96 27.77
CA ALA A 593 -12.73 -26.39 28.50
C ALA A 593 -14.04 -25.82 27.92
N LEU A 594 -14.00 -24.59 27.40
CA LEU A 594 -15.16 -23.90 26.83
C LEU A 594 -15.51 -24.37 25.41
N ALA A 595 -14.49 -24.57 24.57
CA ALA A 595 -14.66 -24.82 23.14
C ALA A 595 -15.54 -26.05 22.80
N PRO A 596 -15.46 -27.20 23.51
CA PRO A 596 -16.34 -28.35 23.24
C PRO A 596 -17.83 -28.07 23.45
N ALA A 597 -18.17 -27.14 24.34
CA ALA A 597 -19.54 -26.74 24.62
C ALA A 597 -20.04 -25.59 23.72
N ALA A 598 -19.13 -24.89 23.04
CA ALA A 598 -19.47 -23.77 22.17
C ALA A 598 -20.21 -24.24 20.90
N VAL A 599 -21.16 -23.43 20.45
CA VAL A 599 -21.89 -23.62 19.18
C VAL A 599 -20.92 -23.41 18.02
N GLU A 600 -20.74 -24.44 17.20
CA GLU A 600 -19.96 -24.35 15.96
C GLU A 600 -20.76 -23.61 14.89
N LEU A 601 -20.25 -22.46 14.48
CA LEU A 601 -20.86 -21.62 13.45
C LEU A 601 -20.48 -22.05 12.04
N ARG A 602 -19.32 -22.67 11.84
CA ARG A 602 -18.88 -23.13 10.52
C ARG A 602 -19.61 -24.42 10.15
N SER A 603 -20.47 -24.33 9.15
CA SER A 603 -21.21 -25.49 8.64
C SER A 603 -20.28 -26.50 7.93
N GLN A 604 -20.69 -27.77 7.90
CA GLN A 604 -19.97 -28.80 7.14
C GLN A 604 -19.92 -28.46 5.65
N GLN A 605 -21.01 -27.94 5.09
CA GLN A 605 -21.05 -27.50 3.69
C GLN A 605 -19.98 -26.43 3.41
N ASN A 606 -19.83 -25.43 4.29
CA ASN A 606 -18.78 -24.42 4.13
C ASN A 606 -17.37 -25.02 4.21
N ARG A 607 -17.15 -26.05 5.04
CA ARG A 607 -15.86 -26.76 5.09
C ARG A 607 -15.57 -27.50 3.79
N ASP A 608 -16.59 -28.15 3.23
CA ASP A 608 -16.45 -28.93 2.00
C ASP A 608 -16.21 -28.00 0.78
N ASP A 609 -16.92 -26.86 0.72
CA ASP A 609 -16.80 -25.90 -0.38
C ASP A 609 -15.54 -25.03 -0.28
N TYR A 610 -15.11 -24.71 0.94
CA TYR A 610 -13.97 -23.83 1.21
C TYR A 610 -12.99 -24.48 2.17
N PRO A 611 -12.31 -25.58 1.79
CA PRO A 611 -11.41 -26.30 2.70
C PRO A 611 -10.20 -25.46 3.14
N GLY A 612 -10.01 -24.27 2.53
CA GLY A 612 -9.12 -23.24 3.03
C GLY A 612 -9.42 -22.89 4.49
N THR A 613 -8.42 -23.15 5.31
CA THR A 613 -8.46 -23.13 6.78
C THR A 613 -8.23 -21.70 7.30
N GLY A 614 -7.20 -21.03 6.79
CA GLY A 614 -6.68 -19.76 7.33
C GLY A 614 -5.39 -20.04 8.09
N LEU A 615 -5.32 -21.26 8.63
CA LEU A 615 -4.14 -22.01 8.98
C LEU A 615 -3.62 -22.84 7.78
N GLN A 616 -3.03 -22.25 6.74
CA GLN A 616 -2.29 -22.95 5.63
C GLN A 616 -2.66 -24.41 5.21
N PRO A 617 -2.80 -24.70 3.90
CA PRO A 617 -3.07 -26.04 3.40
C PRO A 617 -1.93 -27.08 3.53
N THR A 618 -0.77 -26.76 4.16
CA THR A 618 0.35 -27.72 4.29
C THR A 618 0.05 -28.90 5.23
N GLY A 619 -1.07 -28.86 5.96
CA GLY A 619 -1.52 -29.98 6.80
C GLY A 619 -0.63 -30.26 8.02
N THR A 620 0.34 -29.39 8.32
CA THR A 620 1.29 -29.60 9.43
C THR A 620 0.75 -29.16 10.79
N TRP A 621 -0.52 -28.77 10.90
CA TRP A 621 -1.13 -28.35 12.18
C TRP A 621 -1.48 -29.51 13.13
N GLY A 622 -1.35 -30.76 12.66
CA GLY A 622 -1.61 -31.95 13.46
C GLY A 622 -0.75 -32.06 14.74
N GLU A 623 0.40 -31.39 14.81
CA GLU A 623 1.19 -31.33 16.06
C GLU A 623 0.46 -30.58 17.19
N PHE A 624 -0.43 -29.66 16.82
CA PHE A 624 -1.31 -28.94 17.74
C PHE A 624 -2.68 -29.62 17.88
N ALA A 625 -2.87 -30.86 17.40
CA ALA A 625 -4.15 -31.56 17.52
C ALA A 625 -4.49 -31.97 18.94
N GLN A 626 -3.47 -32.25 19.77
CA GLN A 626 -3.66 -32.65 21.15
C GLN A 626 -3.98 -31.45 22.04
N PRO A 627 -4.99 -31.55 22.94
CA PRO A 627 -5.27 -30.52 23.92
C PRO A 627 -4.05 -30.20 24.79
N TYR A 628 -3.89 -28.93 25.13
CA TYR A 628 -2.94 -28.56 26.17
C TYR A 628 -3.48 -28.99 27.54
N THR A 629 -2.68 -29.72 28.33
CA THR A 629 -3.11 -30.29 29.62
C THR A 629 -2.41 -29.70 30.85
N GLY A 630 -1.54 -28.70 30.67
CA GLY A 630 -0.70 -28.13 31.74
C GLY A 630 0.78 -28.43 31.55
#